data_AF-A0A246IQW9-F1
#
_entry.id   AF-A0A246IQW9-F1
#
_cell.length_a   1.000
_cell.length_b   1.000
_cell.length_c   1.000
_cell.angle_alpha   90.00
_cell.angle_beta   90.00
_cell.angle_gamma   90.00
#
_symmetry.space_group_name_H-M   'P 1'
#
loop_
_entity.id
_entity.type
_entity.pdbx_description
1 polymer ?
#
loop_
_entity_poly.entity_id
_entity_poly.type
_entity_poly.pdbx_seq_one_letter_code
_entity_poly.pdbx_strand_id
1 'polypeptide(L)'
;MLILKGVEAINKADEVQGAGAEKLRGRVALFARRLGKSALDPQNIREFARAMTAEGSSWAVVAPGIVCTNFTDGGLCNKGHGQANPHYCHPACENQLILPDDEDKASRSVVQAIETVQYNLELLEHAFVDDDVMLIAQFRGQIKSVLGRWKKVDEYFSKSSLLTRLVPNVVLLK
;
A
#
# COMPACT_ATOMS: atom_id res chain seq x y z
N MET A 1 -7.77 15.88 9.66
CA MET A 1 -6.52 15.49 8.96
C MET A 1 -6.79 14.55 7.78
N LEU A 2 -7.64 13.53 7.91
CA LEU A 2 -7.87 12.56 6.82
C LEU A 2 -8.61 13.10 5.59
N ILE A 3 -9.50 14.09 5.76
CA ILE A 3 -10.11 14.78 4.61
C ILE A 3 -9.03 15.41 3.72
N LEU A 4 -7.99 16.01 4.31
CA LEU A 4 -6.87 16.60 3.53
C LEU A 4 -6.07 15.53 2.79
N LYS A 5 -5.89 14.35 3.39
CA LYS A 5 -5.29 13.19 2.70
C LYS A 5 -6.17 12.67 1.57
N GLY A 6 -7.49 12.72 1.74
CA GLY A 6 -8.44 12.45 0.65
C GLY A 6 -8.30 13.44 -0.51
N VAL A 7 -8.21 14.74 -0.21
CA VAL A 7 -7.97 15.80 -1.22
C VAL A 7 -6.66 15.54 -1.99
N GLU A 8 -5.58 15.24 -1.27
CA GLU A 8 -4.28 14.90 -1.85
C GLU A 8 -4.38 13.68 -2.79
N ALA A 9 -5.03 12.60 -2.33
CA ALA A 9 -5.23 11.40 -3.12
C ALA A 9 -6.06 11.66 -4.39
N ILE A 10 -7.09 12.51 -4.31
CA ILE A 10 -7.92 12.88 -5.46
C ILE A 10 -7.12 13.72 -6.47
N ASN A 11 -6.36 14.71 -6.00
CA ASN A 11 -5.57 15.58 -6.87
C ASN A 11 -4.46 14.83 -7.62
N LYS A 12 -3.88 13.80 -6.98
CA LYS A 12 -2.81 12.98 -7.55
C LYS A 12 -3.30 11.58 -7.93
N ALA A 13 -4.58 11.43 -8.31
CA ALA A 13 -5.20 10.12 -8.51
C ALA A 13 -4.47 9.24 -9.56
N ASP A 14 -3.84 9.85 -10.56
CA ASP A 14 -3.06 9.12 -11.58
C ASP A 14 -1.75 8.55 -11.02
N GLU A 15 -1.19 9.17 -9.98
CA GLU A 15 0.06 8.76 -9.34
C GLU A 15 -0.14 7.81 -8.15
N VAL A 16 -1.36 7.73 -7.60
CA VAL A 16 -1.71 6.81 -6.51
C VAL A 16 -1.51 5.36 -6.94
N GLN A 17 -0.87 4.56 -6.08
CA GLN A 17 -0.60 3.13 -6.26
C GLN A 17 -1.40 2.27 -5.26
N GLY A 18 -1.15 0.96 -5.26
CA GLY A 18 -1.84 -0.03 -4.44
C GLY A 18 -3.09 -0.61 -5.09
N ALA A 19 -3.62 -1.69 -4.53
CA ALA A 19 -4.75 -2.42 -5.11
C ALA A 19 -6.06 -1.58 -5.16
N GLY A 20 -6.18 -0.53 -4.34
CA GLY A 20 -7.32 0.39 -4.39
C GLY A 20 -7.21 1.53 -5.41
N ALA A 21 -6.06 1.69 -6.09
CA ALA A 21 -5.82 2.83 -6.96
C ALA A 21 -6.82 2.94 -8.12
N GLU A 22 -7.09 1.82 -8.81
CA GLU A 22 -8.05 1.78 -9.93
C GLU A 22 -9.46 2.17 -9.48
N LYS A 23 -9.87 1.72 -8.29
CA LYS A 23 -11.17 2.08 -7.70
C LYS A 23 -11.24 3.58 -7.40
N LEU A 24 -10.16 4.19 -6.89
CA LEU A 24 -10.09 5.63 -6.69
C LEU A 24 -10.20 6.38 -8.03
N ARG A 25 -9.39 6.01 -9.02
CA ARG A 25 -9.40 6.64 -10.36
C ARG A 25 -10.77 6.57 -11.01
N GLY A 26 -11.43 5.41 -10.95
CA GLY A 26 -12.80 5.25 -11.47
C GLY A 26 -13.80 6.18 -10.79
N ARG A 27 -13.69 6.37 -9.47
CA ARG A 27 -14.56 7.30 -8.73
C ARG A 27 -14.28 8.76 -9.06
N VAL A 28 -13.00 9.15 -9.17
CA VAL A 28 -12.58 10.50 -9.58
C VAL A 28 -13.06 10.80 -11.00
N ALA A 29 -12.89 9.87 -11.95
CA ALA A 29 -13.36 10.02 -13.31
C ALA A 29 -14.90 10.17 -13.38
N LEU A 30 -15.64 9.41 -12.58
CA LEU A 30 -17.10 9.52 -12.50
C LEU A 30 -17.54 10.86 -11.89
N PHE A 31 -16.83 11.35 -10.88
CA PHE A 31 -17.05 12.68 -10.30
C PHE A 31 -16.77 13.79 -11.34
N ALA A 32 -15.65 13.70 -12.04
CA ALA A 32 -15.27 14.62 -13.10
C ALA A 32 -16.30 14.66 -14.24
N ARG A 33 -16.84 13.52 -14.64
CA ARG A 33 -17.91 13.45 -15.65
C ARG A 33 -19.21 14.14 -15.22
N ARG A 34 -19.54 14.11 -13.93
CA ARG A 34 -20.78 14.71 -13.40
C ARG A 34 -20.71 16.23 -13.32
N LEU A 35 -19.57 16.78 -12.92
CA LEU A 35 -19.40 18.22 -12.72
C LEU A 35 -18.71 18.92 -13.91
N GLY A 36 -18.11 18.16 -14.83
CA GLY A 36 -17.38 18.74 -15.96
C GLY A 36 -16.20 19.59 -15.48
N LYS A 37 -16.11 20.82 -15.98
CA LYS A 37 -14.98 21.72 -15.68
C LYS A 37 -14.90 22.15 -14.21
N SER A 38 -16.03 22.17 -13.49
CA SER A 38 -16.04 22.56 -12.07
C SER A 38 -15.58 21.44 -11.13
N ALA A 39 -15.39 20.22 -11.63
CA ALA A 39 -14.96 19.10 -10.79
C ALA A 39 -13.61 19.36 -10.09
N LEU A 40 -12.74 20.15 -10.71
CA LEU A 40 -11.42 20.48 -10.19
C LEU A 40 -11.44 21.76 -9.33
N ASP A 41 -12.61 22.36 -9.09
CA ASP A 41 -12.71 23.50 -8.18
C ASP A 41 -12.36 23.03 -6.76
N PRO A 42 -11.55 23.79 -5.99
CA PRO A 42 -11.08 23.37 -4.68
C PRO A 42 -12.19 22.97 -3.69
N GLN A 43 -13.33 23.66 -3.77
CA GLN A 43 -14.50 23.36 -2.94
C GLN A 43 -15.12 22.01 -3.31
N ASN A 44 -15.29 21.74 -4.61
CA ASN A 44 -15.87 20.49 -5.10
C ASN A 44 -14.98 19.29 -4.77
N ILE A 45 -13.66 19.42 -4.93
CA ILE A 45 -12.70 18.38 -4.52
C ILE A 45 -12.79 18.13 -3.01
N ARG A 46 -12.86 19.19 -2.20
CA ARG A 46 -12.96 19.06 -0.75
C ARG A 46 -14.27 18.36 -0.34
N GLU A 47 -15.40 18.73 -0.94
CA GLU A 47 -16.68 18.07 -0.68
C GLU A 47 -16.66 16.60 -1.09
N PHE A 48 -16.09 16.30 -2.25
CA PHE A 48 -15.90 14.92 -2.70
C PHE A 48 -15.01 14.12 -1.74
N ALA A 49 -13.91 14.72 -1.26
CA ALA A 49 -13.04 14.11 -0.26
C ALA A 49 -13.77 13.85 1.07
N ARG A 50 -14.62 14.79 1.53
CA ARG A 50 -15.43 14.61 2.75
C ARG A 50 -16.38 13.42 2.60
N ALA A 51 -17.09 13.33 1.47
CA ALA A 51 -17.98 12.22 1.18
C ALA A 51 -17.22 10.87 1.12
N MET A 52 -16.11 10.83 0.38
CA MET A 52 -15.28 9.63 0.21
C MET A 52 -14.68 9.11 1.51
N THR A 53 -14.34 10.02 2.43
CA THR A 53 -13.75 9.70 3.73
C THR A 53 -14.79 9.51 4.82
N ALA A 54 -16.10 9.64 4.53
CA ALA A 54 -17.17 9.68 5.52
C ALA A 54 -16.85 10.68 6.65
N GLU A 55 -16.61 11.94 6.28
CA GLU A 55 -16.19 13.02 7.19
C GLU A 55 -14.89 12.72 7.94
N GLY A 56 -14.01 11.90 7.34
CA GLY A 56 -12.74 11.49 7.91
C GLY A 56 -12.81 10.29 8.86
N SER A 57 -13.94 9.59 8.97
CA SER A 57 -14.10 8.43 9.86
C SER A 57 -13.74 7.08 9.21
N SER A 58 -13.91 6.94 7.89
CA SER A 58 -13.73 5.65 7.20
C SER A 58 -12.31 5.40 6.73
N TRP A 59 -11.46 6.42 6.67
CA TRP A 59 -10.07 6.26 6.23
C TRP A 59 -9.13 6.15 7.42
N ALA A 60 -7.93 5.64 7.21
CA ALA A 60 -6.86 5.67 8.22
C ALA A 60 -5.49 5.65 7.55
N VAL A 61 -4.51 6.37 8.13
CA VAL A 61 -3.11 6.21 7.74
C VAL A 61 -2.58 4.96 8.44
N VAL A 62 -2.20 3.95 7.67
CA VAL A 62 -1.72 2.66 8.18
C VAL A 62 -0.21 2.69 8.39
N ALA A 63 0.50 3.34 7.47
CA ALA A 63 1.94 3.55 7.49
C ALA A 63 2.25 4.83 6.71
N PRO A 64 3.47 5.40 6.79
CA PRO A 64 3.87 6.49 5.92
C PRO A 64 3.57 6.19 4.45
N GLY A 65 2.83 7.08 3.79
CA GLY A 65 2.39 6.91 2.40
C GLY A 65 1.27 5.89 2.17
N ILE A 66 0.88 5.08 3.16
CA ILE A 66 -0.14 4.03 3.01
C ILE A 66 -1.43 4.41 3.75
N VAL A 67 -2.53 4.44 3.01
CA VAL A 67 -3.86 4.82 3.51
C VAL A 67 -4.85 3.69 3.27
N CYS A 68 -5.61 3.34 4.31
CA CYS A 68 -6.80 2.49 4.19
C CYS A 68 -8.01 3.39 3.91
N THR A 69 -8.86 2.96 2.96
CA THR A 69 -10.08 3.68 2.56
C THR A 69 -11.36 3.14 3.19
N ASN A 70 -11.26 2.02 3.93
CA ASN A 70 -12.38 1.44 4.66
C ASN A 70 -11.90 0.80 5.98
N PHE A 71 -11.34 1.63 6.87
CA PHE A 71 -10.78 1.20 8.14
C PHE A 71 -11.85 0.72 9.13
N THR A 72 -13.07 1.25 9.05
CA THR A 72 -14.17 0.85 9.94
C THR A 72 -14.60 -0.59 9.72
N ASP A 73 -14.78 -1.00 8.46
CA ASP A 73 -15.24 -2.37 8.15
C ASP A 73 -14.07 -3.34 7.91
N GLY A 74 -12.86 -2.82 7.69
CA GLY A 74 -11.67 -3.62 7.42
C GLY A 74 -11.64 -4.25 6.02
N GLY A 75 -11.00 -5.41 5.90
CA GLY A 75 -10.70 -6.07 4.63
C GLY A 75 -9.81 -7.28 4.84
N LEU A 76 -8.75 -7.47 4.04
CA LEU A 76 -7.83 -8.60 4.29
C LEU A 76 -7.21 -8.58 5.70
N CYS A 77 -7.08 -7.39 6.30
CA CYS A 77 -6.49 -7.20 7.63
C CYS A 77 -7.36 -7.62 8.82
N ASN A 78 -8.67 -7.83 8.62
CA ASN A 78 -9.58 -8.33 9.66
C ASN A 78 -10.06 -9.76 9.36
N LYS A 79 -9.50 -10.43 8.36
CA LYS A 79 -9.84 -11.83 8.08
C LYS A 79 -9.41 -12.69 9.27
N GLY A 80 -10.38 -13.21 10.03
CA GLY A 80 -10.14 -13.99 11.25
C GLY A 80 -10.00 -13.16 12.54
N HIS A 81 -10.18 -11.83 12.47
CA HIS A 81 -10.09 -10.92 13.61
C HIS A 81 -11.26 -9.92 13.56
N GLY A 82 -12.01 -9.73 14.63
CA GLY A 82 -13.26 -8.95 14.59
C GLY A 82 -13.15 -7.46 14.24
N GLN A 83 -11.94 -6.91 14.11
CA GLN A 83 -11.70 -5.49 13.82
C GLN A 83 -10.50 -5.30 12.88
N ALA A 84 -10.48 -4.19 12.15
CA ALA A 84 -9.35 -3.82 11.29
C ALA A 84 -8.07 -3.65 12.11
N ASN A 85 -7.03 -4.39 11.75
CA ASN A 85 -5.73 -4.28 12.38
C ASN A 85 -4.67 -3.78 11.37
N PRO A 86 -4.12 -2.57 11.54
CA PRO A 86 -3.08 -2.02 10.67
C PRO A 86 -1.86 -2.93 10.48
N HIS A 87 -1.51 -3.71 11.51
CA HIS A 87 -0.35 -4.63 11.47
C HIS A 87 -0.52 -5.76 10.45
N TYR A 88 -1.76 -6.10 10.09
CA TYR A 88 -2.08 -7.11 9.08
C TYR A 88 -2.47 -6.49 7.73
N CYS A 89 -2.13 -5.22 7.50
CA CYS A 89 -2.42 -4.58 6.22
C CYS A 89 -1.64 -5.26 5.08
N HIS A 90 -2.37 -5.81 4.12
CA HIS A 90 -1.84 -6.59 3.02
C HIS A 90 -1.85 -5.78 1.71
N PRO A 91 -0.78 -5.80 0.89
CA PRO A 91 -0.70 -5.02 -0.35
C PRO A 91 -1.81 -5.32 -1.36
N ALA A 92 -2.26 -6.58 -1.44
CA ALA A 92 -3.38 -6.98 -2.30
C ALA A 92 -4.79 -6.53 -1.80
N CYS A 93 -4.88 -5.77 -0.71
CA CYS A 93 -6.17 -5.32 -0.19
C CYS A 93 -6.71 -4.15 -1.03
N GLU A 94 -7.91 -4.29 -1.61
CA GLU A 94 -8.55 -3.26 -2.44
C GLU A 94 -8.87 -1.95 -1.70
N ASN A 95 -8.79 -1.95 -0.38
CA ASN A 95 -8.97 -0.75 0.44
C ASN A 95 -7.65 0.02 0.63
N GLN A 96 -6.51 -0.52 0.22
CA GLN A 96 -5.20 0.11 0.35
C GLN A 96 -4.90 1.05 -0.81
N LEU A 97 -4.57 2.29 -0.47
CA LEU A 97 -3.96 3.28 -1.36
C LEU A 97 -2.53 3.54 -0.91
N ILE A 98 -1.66 3.74 -1.88
CA ILE A 98 -0.30 4.20 -1.66
C ILE A 98 -0.22 5.57 -2.32
N LEU A 99 -0.17 6.59 -1.48
CA LEU A 99 -0.09 7.96 -1.93
C LEU A 99 1.29 8.19 -2.57
N PRO A 100 1.35 8.95 -3.67
CA PRO A 100 2.62 9.41 -4.19
C PRO A 100 3.31 10.22 -3.10
N ASP A 101 4.55 9.88 -2.87
CA ASP A 101 5.33 10.52 -1.85
C ASP A 101 5.56 12.00 -2.18
N ASP A 102 5.64 12.84 -1.14
CA ASP A 102 6.41 14.08 -1.26
C ASP A 102 7.88 13.66 -1.44
N GLU A 103 8.58 14.19 -2.45
CA GLU A 103 9.89 13.71 -2.94
C GLU A 103 10.92 13.40 -1.82
N ASP A 104 10.84 14.07 -0.66
CA ASP A 104 11.72 13.89 0.51
C ASP A 104 11.43 12.67 1.41
N LYS A 105 10.25 12.06 1.34
CA LYS A 105 9.85 10.91 2.18
C LYS A 105 9.79 9.60 1.39
N ALA A 106 9.60 9.69 0.07
CA ALA A 106 9.62 8.60 -0.90
C ALA A 106 10.89 7.79 -0.85
N SER A 107 11.99 8.53 -0.89
CA SER A 107 13.32 7.98 -0.97
C SER A 107 13.60 7.16 0.28
N ARG A 108 13.17 7.63 1.46
CA ARG A 108 13.41 6.91 2.72
C ARG A 108 12.56 5.66 2.87
N SER A 109 11.27 5.70 2.59
CA SER A 109 10.40 4.52 2.78
C SER A 109 10.74 3.40 1.80
N VAL A 110 10.99 3.74 0.53
CA VAL A 110 11.39 2.76 -0.48
C VAL A 110 12.79 2.21 -0.20
N VAL A 111 13.76 3.07 0.15
CA VAL A 111 15.12 2.62 0.52
C VAL A 111 15.06 1.70 1.74
N GLN A 112 14.35 2.09 2.79
CA GLN A 112 14.21 1.28 4.00
C GLN A 112 13.50 -0.05 3.71
N ALA A 113 12.51 -0.07 2.81
CA ALA A 113 11.86 -1.30 2.37
C ALA A 113 12.83 -2.23 1.61
N ILE A 114 13.67 -1.66 0.72
CA ILE A 114 14.71 -2.41 0.01
C ILE A 114 15.72 -3.01 1.01
N GLU A 115 16.26 -2.19 1.91
CA GLU A 115 17.20 -2.61 2.96
C GLU A 115 16.59 -3.70 3.85
N THR A 116 15.32 -3.56 4.23
CA THR A 116 14.60 -4.56 5.04
C THR A 116 14.49 -5.89 4.30
N VAL A 117 14.16 -5.88 3.00
CA VAL A 117 14.06 -7.12 2.22
C VAL A 117 15.43 -7.76 2.03
N GLN A 118 16.48 -6.97 1.76
CA GLN A 118 17.86 -7.47 1.65
C GLN A 118 18.32 -8.13 2.95
N TYR A 119 18.16 -7.44 4.08
CA TYR A 119 18.53 -7.96 5.39
C TYR A 119 17.81 -9.27 5.72
N ASN A 120 16.50 -9.34 5.44
CA ASN A 120 15.74 -10.57 5.66
C ASN A 120 16.12 -11.70 4.69
N LEU A 121 16.57 -11.39 3.46
CA LEU A 121 17.08 -12.40 2.54
C LEU A 121 18.38 -13.02 3.05
N GLU A 122 19.30 -12.20 3.58
CA GLU A 122 20.54 -12.67 4.20
C GLU A 122 20.26 -13.58 5.40
N LEU A 123 19.37 -13.15 6.32
CA LEU A 123 18.96 -13.97 7.46
C LEU A 123 18.25 -15.27 7.03
N LEU A 124 17.45 -15.21 5.95
CA LEU A 124 16.80 -16.39 5.40
C LEU A 124 17.82 -17.38 4.82
N GLU A 125 18.88 -16.91 4.16
CA GLU A 125 19.97 -17.79 3.70
C GLU A 125 20.63 -18.53 4.86
N HIS A 126 20.95 -17.82 5.94
CA HIS A 126 21.50 -18.44 7.15
C HIS A 126 20.54 -19.47 7.75
N ALA A 127 19.26 -19.14 7.87
CA ALA A 127 18.25 -20.07 8.38
C ALA A 127 18.13 -21.36 7.53
N PHE A 128 18.37 -21.29 6.22
CA PHE A 128 18.44 -22.48 5.35
C PHE A 128 19.69 -23.33 5.58
N VAL A 129 20.83 -22.70 5.87
CA VAL A 129 22.07 -23.42 6.21
C VAL A 129 21.90 -24.17 7.53
N ASP A 130 21.20 -23.56 8.49
CA ASP A 130 20.99 -24.10 9.83
C ASP A 130 19.76 -25.04 9.93
N ASP A 131 19.01 -25.22 8.83
CA ASP A 131 17.73 -25.96 8.77
C ASP A 131 16.68 -25.50 9.80
N ASP A 132 16.68 -24.22 10.15
CA ASP A 132 15.72 -23.63 11.09
C ASP A 132 14.40 -23.32 10.39
N VAL A 133 13.51 -24.31 10.38
CA VAL A 133 12.19 -24.26 9.75
C VAL A 133 11.35 -23.08 10.24
N MET A 134 11.47 -22.70 11.52
CA MET A 134 10.69 -21.60 12.10
C MET A 134 11.17 -20.25 11.57
N LEU A 135 12.48 -20.01 11.59
CA LEU A 135 13.07 -18.79 11.06
C LEU A 135 12.86 -18.67 9.54
N ILE A 136 12.96 -19.78 8.80
CA ILE A 136 12.64 -19.82 7.37
C ILE A 136 11.21 -19.30 7.12
N ALA A 137 10.23 -19.81 7.87
CA ALA A 137 8.83 -19.40 7.73
C ALA A 137 8.64 -17.92 8.10
N GLN A 138 9.27 -17.47 9.19
CA GLN A 138 9.20 -16.09 9.66
C GLN A 138 9.74 -15.09 8.63
N PHE A 139 10.98 -15.28 8.17
CA PHE A 139 11.61 -14.34 7.23
C PHE A 139 10.90 -14.33 5.87
N ARG A 140 10.40 -15.48 5.40
CA ARG A 140 9.52 -15.52 4.22
C ARG A 140 8.26 -14.68 4.40
N GLY A 141 7.63 -14.76 5.57
CA GLY A 141 6.45 -13.96 5.90
C GLY A 141 6.76 -12.46 5.90
N GLN A 142 7.88 -12.07 6.51
CA GLN A 142 8.31 -10.68 6.57
C GLN A 142 8.63 -10.11 5.18
N ILE A 143 9.36 -10.85 4.34
CA ILE A 143 9.67 -10.44 2.96
C ILE A 143 8.37 -10.27 2.16
N LYS A 144 7.48 -11.27 2.20
CA LYS A 144 6.17 -11.19 1.53
C LYS A 144 5.31 -10.05 2.03
N SER A 145 5.46 -9.65 3.29
CA SER A 145 4.70 -8.53 3.84
C SER A 145 5.12 -7.18 3.26
N VAL A 146 6.34 -7.05 2.73
CA VAL A 146 6.90 -5.81 2.15
C VAL A 146 6.72 -5.75 0.64
N LEU A 147 6.96 -6.88 -0.04
CA LEU A 147 6.78 -6.99 -1.50
C LEU A 147 5.33 -6.78 -1.90
N GLY A 148 5.12 -6.27 -3.12
CA GLY A 148 3.78 -5.97 -3.62
C GLY A 148 3.21 -4.65 -3.11
N ARG A 149 3.91 -3.93 -2.21
CA ARG A 149 3.50 -2.60 -1.75
C ARG A 149 3.94 -1.54 -2.76
N TRP A 150 5.22 -1.33 -2.93
CA TRP A 150 5.74 -0.27 -3.80
C TRP A 150 6.27 -0.84 -5.10
N LYS A 151 5.83 -0.28 -6.23
CA LYS A 151 6.31 -0.70 -7.55
C LYS A 151 7.83 -0.64 -7.66
N LYS A 152 8.45 0.42 -7.14
CA LYS A 152 9.92 0.60 -7.15
C LYS A 152 10.67 -0.49 -6.38
N VAL A 153 10.11 -0.97 -5.27
CA VAL A 153 10.71 -2.07 -4.49
C VAL A 153 10.64 -3.36 -5.31
N ASP A 154 9.48 -3.63 -5.91
CA ASP A 154 9.29 -4.81 -6.74
C ASP A 154 10.16 -4.78 -8.00
N GLU A 155 10.31 -3.63 -8.65
CA GLU A 155 11.23 -3.41 -9.78
C GLU A 155 12.68 -3.69 -9.37
N TYR A 156 13.11 -3.24 -8.19
CA TYR A 156 14.46 -3.50 -7.66
C TYR A 156 14.74 -5.00 -7.51
N PHE A 157 13.77 -5.76 -7.01
CA PHE A 157 13.93 -7.21 -6.80
C PHE A 157 13.50 -8.07 -7.99
N SER A 158 12.97 -7.49 -9.07
CA SER A 158 12.44 -8.21 -10.23
C SER A 158 13.42 -9.18 -10.89
N LYS A 159 14.72 -8.93 -10.77
CA LYS A 159 15.81 -9.76 -11.32
C LYS A 159 16.57 -10.54 -10.26
N SER A 160 16.14 -10.51 -9.00
CA SER A 160 16.80 -11.21 -7.91
C SER A 160 16.56 -12.72 -8.02
N SER A 161 17.60 -13.45 -8.47
CA SER A 161 17.61 -14.92 -8.46
C SER A 161 17.48 -15.46 -7.04
N LEU A 162 18.04 -14.74 -6.06
CA LEU A 162 17.99 -15.10 -4.66
C LEU A 162 16.57 -15.08 -4.11
N LEU A 163 15.83 -14.00 -4.36
CA LEU A 163 14.44 -13.87 -3.94
C LEU A 163 13.58 -14.98 -4.54
N THR A 164 13.74 -15.23 -5.84
CA THR A 164 12.99 -16.26 -6.57
C THR A 164 13.24 -17.66 -6.02
N ARG A 165 14.49 -17.96 -5.65
CA ARG A 165 14.89 -19.25 -5.07
C ARG A 165 14.36 -19.45 -3.66
N LEU A 166 14.51 -18.45 -2.79
CA LEU A 166 14.27 -18.61 -1.36
C LEU A 166 12.83 -18.34 -0.95
N VAL A 167 12.10 -17.50 -1.70
CA VAL A 167 10.74 -17.10 -1.38
C VAL A 167 9.80 -17.51 -2.52
N PRO A 168 9.29 -18.75 -2.52
CA PRO A 168 8.42 -19.23 -3.57
C PRO A 168 7.06 -18.50 -3.55
N ASN A 169 6.46 -18.38 -4.74
CA ASN A 169 5.15 -17.75 -4.98
C ASN A 169 5.09 -16.26 -4.60
N VAL A 170 6.20 -15.53 -4.76
CA VAL A 170 6.18 -14.06 -4.66
C VAL A 170 5.44 -13.48 -5.87
N VAL A 171 4.49 -12.58 -5.59
CA VAL A 171 3.79 -11.80 -6.62
C VAL A 171 4.32 -10.38 -6.53
N LEU A 172 5.01 -9.95 -7.59
CA LEU A 172 5.47 -8.58 -7.76
C LEU A 172 4.43 -7.78 -8.55
N LEU A 173 4.28 -6.50 -8.23
CA LEU A 173 3.52 -5.55 -9.05
C LEU A 173 4.16 -5.48 -10.44
N LYS A 174 3.32 -5.53 -11.48
CA LYS A 174 3.74 -5.37 -12.88
C LYS A 174 3.88 -3.90 -13.26
#